data_AF-A0A7X9I9R9-F1
#
_entry.id   AF-A0A7X9I9R9-F1
#
_cell.length_a   1.000
_cell.length_b   1.000
_cell.length_c   1.000
_cell.angle_alpha   90.00
_cell.angle_beta   90.00
_cell.angle_gamma   90.00
#
_symmetry.space_group_name_H-M   'P 1'
#
loop_
_entity.id
_entity.type
_entity.pdbx_description
1 polymer ?
#
loop_
_entity_poly.entity_id
_entity_poly.type
_entity_poly.pdbx_seq_one_letter_code
_entity_poly.pdbx_strand_id
1 'polypeptide(L)'
;MTRNSTFHWVLLLLSSLVLLIILAPLVGMFLHSGKSEHLETVMNRDVQESIWLTICISFTVTFLFAAAAIPPAWLLARKIFPLRSIVQGIIDLPVVLPHSAAGITILGFISRDGFPGKIADSLGLNLINNPAGIGLAMAFVSIPFLINAPRDGFSAVPERLEKAALTLGASRTRVFFTISLPLAWRSIMTIFVMKGLMIVHVTHDYREAVSLASKIGVIHNGHLIQEGPPAEVFGKPVNRFVARYAGIKNFFRIRYSQENGSWKAQCDNNIVFRISGQNFPENGLPVLRSDSIRLENREPVSVHDNCFKGVVKEINPSENGMETVVDAGEIFYVDLPAGDFKSLLISELSDVWVIFGKEDVIALSGSIHS
;
A
#
# COMPACT_ATOMS: atom_id res chain seq x y z
N MET A 1 29.81 -35.08 -24.22
CA MET A 1 30.80 -34.53 -23.26
C MET A 1 31.76 -33.62 -24.01
N THR A 2 31.80 -32.35 -23.58
CA THR A 2 32.89 -31.36 -23.75
C THR A 2 33.51 -31.19 -25.14
N ARG A 3 32.90 -30.33 -25.97
CA ARG A 3 33.71 -29.40 -26.78
C ARG A 3 33.54 -28.03 -26.13
N ASN A 4 34.53 -27.62 -25.33
CA ASN A 4 34.65 -26.28 -24.75
C ASN A 4 34.77 -25.27 -25.90
N SER A 5 33.64 -24.97 -26.52
CA SER A 5 33.49 -23.89 -27.46
C SER A 5 33.45 -22.60 -26.67
N THR A 6 34.15 -21.56 -27.13
CA THR A 6 34.04 -20.19 -26.61
C THR A 6 32.59 -19.75 -26.45
N PHE A 7 31.69 -20.23 -27.32
CA PHE A 7 30.25 -20.06 -27.22
C PHE A 7 29.64 -20.54 -25.89
N HIS A 8 30.06 -21.70 -25.38
CA HIS A 8 29.53 -22.23 -24.11
C HIS A 8 29.97 -21.37 -22.92
N TRP A 9 31.20 -20.87 -22.93
CA TRP A 9 31.70 -19.94 -21.91
C TRP A 9 30.97 -18.60 -21.95
N VAL A 10 30.68 -18.08 -23.15
CA VAL A 10 29.88 -16.86 -23.30
C VAL A 10 28.46 -17.06 -22.76
N LEU A 11 27.81 -18.20 -23.06
CA LEU A 11 26.49 -18.52 -22.51
C LEU A 11 26.52 -18.66 -20.98
N LEU A 12 27.51 -19.37 -20.43
CA LEU A 12 27.67 -19.51 -18.98
C LEU A 12 27.88 -18.16 -18.30
N LEU A 13 28.71 -17.29 -18.88
CA LEU A 13 28.95 -15.95 -18.35
C LEU A 13 27.65 -15.12 -18.36
N LEU A 14 26.93 -15.10 -19.49
CA LEU A 14 25.67 -14.36 -19.60
C LEU A 14 24.60 -14.90 -18.64
N SER A 15 24.43 -16.23 -18.56
CA SER A 15 23.50 -16.85 -17.61
C SER A 15 23.89 -16.57 -16.15
N SER A 16 25.19 -16.64 -15.83
CA SER A 16 25.69 -16.30 -14.49
C SER A 16 25.47 -14.83 -14.15
N LEU A 17 25.60 -13.92 -15.11
CA LEU A 17 25.37 -12.50 -14.89
C LEU A 17 23.89 -12.22 -14.58
N VAL A 18 22.97 -12.84 -15.33
CA VAL A 18 21.52 -12.74 -15.07
C VAL A 18 21.19 -13.29 -13.69
N LEU A 19 21.72 -14.47 -13.33
CA LEU A 19 21.53 -15.05 -12.00
C LEU A 19 22.09 -14.15 -10.90
N LEU A 20 23.27 -13.57 -11.11
CA LEU A 20 23.91 -12.68 -10.15
C LEU A 20 23.09 -11.40 -9.94
N ILE A 21 22.53 -10.80 -10.98
CA ILE A 21 21.66 -9.61 -10.86
C ILE A 21 20.43 -9.91 -9.99
N ILE A 22 19.88 -11.12 -10.07
CA ILE A 22 18.72 -11.53 -9.26
C ILE A 22 19.14 -11.88 -7.82
N LEU A 23 20.24 -12.62 -7.65
CA LEU A 23 20.68 -13.15 -6.35
C LEU A 23 21.40 -12.10 -5.50
N ALA A 24 22.19 -11.22 -6.10
CA ALA A 24 23.01 -10.24 -5.39
C ALA A 24 22.20 -9.35 -4.41
N PRO A 25 21.06 -8.74 -4.79
CA PRO A 25 20.28 -7.94 -3.84
C PRO A 25 19.67 -8.80 -2.72
N LEU A 26 19.18 -10.01 -3.02
CA LEU A 26 18.60 -10.91 -2.01
C LEU A 26 19.65 -11.34 -0.97
N VAL A 27 20.83 -11.71 -1.44
CA VAL A 27 21.96 -12.06 -0.58
C VAL A 27 22.45 -10.82 0.18
N GLY A 28 22.54 -9.67 -0.49
CA GLY A 28 22.93 -8.40 0.12
C GLY A 28 22.02 -7.98 1.26
N MET A 29 20.70 -8.16 1.11
CA MET A 29 19.72 -7.94 2.18
C MET A 29 19.98 -8.87 3.38
N PHE A 30 20.20 -10.16 3.14
CA PHE A 30 20.45 -11.13 4.21
C PHE A 30 21.78 -10.89 4.95
N LEU A 31 22.81 -10.40 4.24
CA LEU A 31 24.11 -10.10 4.83
C LEU A 31 24.13 -8.80 5.65
N HIS A 32 23.28 -7.83 5.31
CA HIS A 32 23.19 -6.55 6.04
C HIS A 32 22.35 -6.63 7.32
N SER A 33 21.43 -7.59 7.41
CA SER A 33 20.62 -7.80 8.61
C SER A 33 21.38 -8.65 9.65
N GLY A 34 21.33 -8.24 10.93
CA GLY A 34 22.03 -8.96 12.01
C GLY A 34 21.39 -10.34 12.29
N LYS A 35 22.20 -11.37 12.56
CA LYS A 35 21.69 -12.72 12.91
C LYS A 35 20.74 -12.74 14.12
N SER A 36 20.91 -11.81 15.07
CA SER A 36 20.03 -11.65 16.23
C SER A 36 18.67 -11.03 15.86
N GLU A 37 18.65 -10.03 14.99
CA GLU A 37 17.42 -9.36 14.52
C GLU A 37 16.53 -10.31 13.72
N HIS A 38 17.13 -11.22 12.93
CA HIS A 38 16.38 -12.27 12.24
C HIS A 38 15.63 -13.20 13.19
N LEU A 39 16.29 -13.63 14.28
CA LEU A 39 15.69 -14.57 15.22
C LEU A 39 14.57 -13.90 16.00
N GLU A 40 14.76 -12.64 16.40
CA GLU A 40 13.74 -11.84 17.08
C GLU A 40 12.52 -11.59 16.20
N THR A 41 12.72 -11.27 14.91
CA THR A 41 11.64 -11.05 13.94
C THR A 41 10.84 -12.33 13.68
N VAL A 42 11.50 -13.48 13.57
CA VAL A 42 10.84 -14.79 13.39
C VAL A 42 10.04 -15.19 14.63
N MET A 43 10.49 -14.81 15.83
CA MET A 43 9.78 -15.07 17.09
C MET A 43 8.66 -14.07 17.38
N ASN A 44 8.54 -13.00 16.61
CA ASN A 44 7.50 -12.01 16.77
C ASN A 44 6.13 -12.58 16.37
N ARG A 45 5.19 -12.59 17.32
CA ARG A 45 3.82 -13.10 17.12
C ARG A 45 3.09 -12.36 16.02
N ASP A 46 3.26 -11.04 15.90
CA ASP A 46 2.57 -10.24 14.88
C ASP A 46 2.98 -10.65 13.46
N VAL A 47 4.27 -10.95 13.27
CA VAL A 47 4.82 -11.39 11.98
C VAL A 47 4.26 -12.78 11.65
N GLN A 48 4.25 -13.69 12.62
CA GLN A 48 3.69 -15.03 12.44
C GLN A 48 2.19 -14.99 12.13
N GLU A 49 1.42 -14.18 12.85
CA GLU A 49 -0.02 -14.00 12.61
C GLU A 49 -0.29 -13.42 11.21
N SER A 50 0.49 -12.43 10.78
CA SER A 50 0.36 -11.84 9.44
C SER A 50 0.69 -12.83 8.32
N ILE A 51 1.75 -13.64 8.51
CA ILE A 51 2.12 -14.71 7.56
C ILE A 51 1.04 -15.78 7.51
N TRP A 52 0.55 -16.24 8.67
CA TRP A 52 -0.48 -17.27 8.76
C TRP A 52 -1.79 -16.82 8.14
N LEU A 53 -2.22 -15.60 8.43
CA LEU A 53 -3.42 -14.99 7.85
C LEU A 53 -3.32 -14.96 6.32
N THR A 54 -2.19 -14.50 5.79
CA THR A 54 -1.94 -14.43 4.34
C THR A 54 -2.01 -15.82 3.71
N ILE A 55 -1.35 -16.82 4.30
CA ILE A 55 -1.34 -18.20 3.79
C ILE A 55 -2.76 -18.79 3.83
N CYS A 56 -3.46 -18.68 4.95
CA CYS A 56 -4.81 -19.23 5.10
C CYS A 56 -5.82 -18.59 4.14
N ILE A 57 -5.83 -17.25 4.03
CA ILE A 57 -6.74 -16.54 3.12
C ILE A 57 -6.43 -16.90 1.67
N SER A 58 -5.16 -16.77 1.25
CA SER A 58 -4.77 -17.03 -0.14
C SER A 58 -5.04 -18.47 -0.57
N PHE A 59 -4.80 -19.44 0.30
CA PHE A 59 -5.10 -20.85 0.03
C PHE A 59 -6.60 -21.10 -0.09
N THR A 60 -7.40 -20.59 0.86
CA THR A 60 -8.87 -20.76 0.87
C THR A 60 -9.51 -20.14 -0.36
N VAL A 61 -9.13 -18.91 -0.68
CA VAL A 61 -9.63 -18.17 -1.84
C VAL A 61 -9.22 -18.86 -3.14
N THR A 62 -7.95 -19.25 -3.26
CA THR A 62 -7.46 -19.94 -4.46
C THR A 62 -8.24 -21.23 -4.69
N PHE A 63 -8.48 -22.03 -3.65
CA PHE A 63 -9.24 -23.27 -3.78
C PHE A 63 -10.70 -23.02 -4.20
N LEU A 64 -11.38 -22.08 -3.53
CA LEU A 64 -12.77 -21.74 -3.80
C LEU A 64 -12.96 -21.22 -5.25
N PHE A 65 -12.13 -20.27 -5.65
CA PHE A 65 -12.22 -19.68 -6.99
C PHE A 65 -11.66 -20.60 -8.08
N ALA A 66 -10.67 -21.45 -7.80
CA ALA A 66 -10.23 -22.47 -8.75
C ALA A 66 -11.35 -23.43 -9.10
N ALA A 67 -12.10 -23.93 -8.10
CA ALA A 67 -13.25 -24.80 -8.34
C ALA A 67 -14.30 -24.14 -9.25
N ALA A 68 -14.54 -22.83 -9.07
CA ALA A 68 -15.44 -22.06 -9.92
C ALA A 68 -14.86 -21.74 -11.31
N ALA A 69 -13.53 -21.60 -11.45
CA ALA A 69 -12.85 -21.22 -12.68
C ALA A 69 -12.56 -22.41 -13.63
N ILE A 70 -12.46 -23.63 -13.11
CA ILE A 70 -12.16 -24.82 -13.93
C ILE A 70 -13.25 -25.09 -15.00
N PRO A 71 -14.57 -25.07 -14.69
CA PRO A 71 -15.61 -25.30 -15.71
C PRO A 71 -15.60 -24.28 -16.87
N PRO A 72 -15.54 -22.95 -16.64
CA PRO A 72 -15.44 -22.00 -17.75
C PRO A 72 -14.11 -22.10 -18.50
N ALA A 73 -13.00 -22.46 -17.83
CA ALA A 73 -11.74 -22.72 -18.50
C ALA A 73 -11.82 -23.90 -19.49
N TRP A 74 -12.49 -25.00 -19.12
CA TRP A 74 -12.76 -26.12 -20.03
C TRP A 74 -13.64 -25.68 -21.22
N LEU A 75 -14.65 -24.85 -20.96
CA LEU A 75 -15.52 -24.32 -22.01
C LEU A 75 -14.73 -23.44 -23.01
N LEU A 76 -13.87 -22.55 -22.50
CA LEU A 76 -13.00 -21.69 -23.30
C LEU A 76 -11.92 -22.47 -24.07
N ALA A 77 -11.51 -23.63 -23.56
CA ALA A 77 -10.58 -24.53 -24.25
C ALA A 77 -11.24 -25.29 -25.42
N ARG A 78 -12.54 -25.63 -25.30
CA ARG A 78 -13.24 -26.52 -26.25
C ARG A 78 -14.16 -25.82 -27.24
N LYS A 79 -14.80 -24.71 -26.87
CA LYS A 79 -15.76 -24.02 -27.73
C LYS A 79 -15.14 -22.80 -28.39
N ILE A 80 -15.39 -22.67 -29.69
CA ILE A 80 -15.13 -21.45 -30.47
C ILE A 80 -16.50 -20.78 -30.65
N PHE A 81 -16.69 -19.62 -30.06
CA PHE A 81 -17.90 -18.81 -30.16
C PHE A 81 -17.52 -17.34 -30.42
N PRO A 82 -18.37 -16.53 -31.08
CA PRO A 82 -17.99 -15.23 -31.62
C PRO A 82 -17.47 -14.23 -30.58
N LEU A 83 -17.97 -14.27 -29.34
CA LEU A 83 -17.53 -13.40 -28.24
C LEU A 83 -16.35 -13.94 -27.42
N ARG A 84 -15.73 -15.07 -27.82
CA ARG A 84 -14.65 -15.70 -27.05
C ARG A 84 -13.49 -14.75 -26.78
N SER A 85 -13.09 -13.95 -27.77
CA SER A 85 -11.99 -12.98 -27.63
C SER A 85 -12.32 -11.85 -26.65
N ILE A 86 -13.58 -11.41 -26.62
CA ILE A 86 -14.04 -10.37 -25.68
C ILE A 86 -14.03 -10.94 -24.25
N VAL A 87 -14.58 -12.15 -24.07
CA VAL A 87 -14.57 -12.84 -22.77
C VAL A 87 -13.14 -13.04 -22.27
N GLN A 88 -12.23 -13.49 -23.15
CA GLN A 88 -10.82 -13.65 -22.83
C GLN A 88 -10.16 -12.32 -22.46
N GLY A 89 -10.42 -11.25 -23.22
CA GLY A 89 -9.91 -9.91 -22.92
C GLY A 89 -10.39 -9.38 -21.56
N ILE A 90 -11.64 -9.63 -21.18
CA ILE A 90 -12.16 -9.26 -19.86
C ILE A 90 -11.47 -10.07 -18.75
N ILE A 91 -11.23 -11.37 -18.98
CA ILE A 91 -10.54 -12.25 -18.03
C ILE A 91 -9.08 -11.80 -17.81
N ASP A 92 -8.42 -11.34 -18.87
CA ASP A 92 -7.01 -10.92 -18.84
C ASP A 92 -6.82 -9.45 -18.42
N LEU A 93 -7.90 -8.65 -18.41
CA LEU A 93 -7.90 -7.23 -18.02
C LEU A 93 -7.21 -6.96 -16.67
N PRO A 94 -7.43 -7.75 -15.61
CA PRO A 94 -6.80 -7.51 -14.31
C PRO A 94 -5.27 -7.51 -14.34
N VAL A 95 -4.64 -8.26 -15.25
CA VAL A 95 -3.16 -8.32 -15.35
C VAL A 95 -2.58 -7.05 -15.97
N VAL A 96 -3.37 -6.40 -16.83
CA VAL A 96 -2.93 -5.19 -17.55
C VAL A 96 -3.17 -3.93 -16.72
N LEU A 97 -4.14 -3.98 -15.79
CA LEU A 97 -4.43 -2.85 -14.92
C LEU A 97 -3.27 -2.59 -13.95
N PRO A 98 -2.84 -1.33 -13.80
CA PRO A 98 -1.96 -0.94 -12.70
C PRO A 98 -2.56 -1.40 -11.37
N HIS A 99 -1.75 -2.01 -10.51
CA HIS A 99 -2.23 -2.58 -9.25
C HIS A 99 -2.91 -1.53 -8.35
N SER A 100 -2.42 -0.28 -8.34
CA SER A 100 -3.05 0.84 -7.62
C SER A 100 -4.45 1.14 -8.16
N ALA A 101 -4.63 1.15 -9.48
CA ALA A 101 -5.94 1.34 -10.12
C ALA A 101 -6.89 0.16 -9.86
N ALA A 102 -6.36 -1.07 -9.83
CA ALA A 102 -7.12 -2.25 -9.44
C ALA A 102 -7.58 -2.14 -7.97
N GLY A 103 -6.70 -1.70 -7.06
CA GLY A 103 -7.02 -1.47 -5.65
C GLY A 103 -8.19 -0.49 -5.47
N ILE A 104 -8.15 0.67 -6.13
CA ILE A 104 -9.23 1.67 -6.07
C ILE A 104 -10.54 1.12 -6.66
N THR A 105 -10.46 0.39 -7.78
CA THR A 105 -11.63 -0.21 -8.44
C THR A 105 -12.29 -1.25 -7.54
N ILE A 106 -11.49 -2.12 -6.92
CA ILE A 106 -11.94 -3.14 -5.98
C ILE A 106 -12.51 -2.49 -4.72
N LEU A 107 -11.84 -1.48 -4.16
CA LEU A 107 -12.32 -0.74 -3.00
C LEU A 107 -13.68 -0.10 -3.28
N GLY A 108 -13.86 0.52 -4.46
CA GLY A 108 -15.15 1.06 -4.89
C GLY A 108 -16.24 -0.02 -5.03
N PHE A 109 -15.87 -1.21 -5.49
CA PHE A 109 -16.79 -2.34 -5.64
C PHE A 109 -17.18 -2.99 -4.30
N ILE A 110 -16.23 -3.05 -3.36
CA ILE A 110 -16.34 -3.65 -2.02
C ILE A 110 -16.92 -2.68 -0.99
N SER A 111 -16.80 -1.37 -1.22
CA SER A 111 -17.35 -0.34 -0.34
C SER A 111 -18.84 -0.51 -0.12
N ARG A 112 -19.34 0.02 1.01
CA ARG A 112 -20.77 -0.08 1.41
C ARG A 112 -21.75 0.38 0.32
N ASP A 113 -21.32 1.23 -0.59
CA ASP A 113 -22.15 1.73 -1.70
C ASP A 113 -22.17 0.82 -2.95
N GLY A 114 -21.24 -0.14 -3.05
CA GLY A 114 -21.12 -1.09 -4.16
C GLY A 114 -22.15 -2.22 -4.10
N PHE A 115 -22.50 -2.81 -5.25
CA PHE A 115 -23.49 -3.90 -5.37
C PHE A 115 -23.20 -5.11 -4.46
N PRO A 116 -21.98 -5.70 -4.44
CA PRO A 116 -21.68 -6.79 -3.52
C PRO A 116 -21.48 -6.32 -2.07
N GLY A 117 -21.02 -5.08 -1.84
CA GLY A 117 -20.91 -4.48 -0.51
C GLY A 117 -22.26 -4.41 0.21
N LYS A 118 -23.32 -4.00 -0.49
CA LYS A 118 -24.69 -3.95 0.05
C LYS A 118 -25.27 -5.32 0.41
N ILE A 119 -24.95 -6.36 -0.38
CA ILE A 119 -25.40 -7.74 -0.14
C ILE A 119 -24.65 -8.35 1.06
N ALA A 120 -23.37 -8.02 1.22
CA ALA A 120 -22.61 -8.47 2.39
C ALA A 120 -23.05 -7.75 3.67
N ASP A 121 -23.34 -6.45 3.58
CA ASP A 121 -23.85 -5.66 4.71
C ASP A 121 -25.24 -6.16 5.16
N SER A 122 -26.11 -6.59 4.22
CA SER A 122 -27.39 -7.22 4.56
C SER A 122 -27.24 -8.60 5.23
N LEU A 123 -26.08 -9.24 5.09
CA LEU A 123 -25.68 -10.46 5.80
C LEU A 123 -24.85 -10.16 7.07
N GLY A 124 -24.63 -8.88 7.42
CA GLY A 124 -23.85 -8.44 8.58
C GLY A 124 -22.33 -8.54 8.41
N LEU A 125 -21.84 -8.73 7.18
CA LEU A 125 -20.42 -8.86 6.86
C LEU A 125 -19.85 -7.54 6.33
N ASN A 126 -19.08 -6.84 7.16
CA ASN A 126 -18.30 -5.69 6.69
C ASN A 126 -17.04 -6.22 5.96
N LEU A 127 -16.92 -5.92 4.66
CA LEU A 127 -15.80 -6.37 3.83
C LEU A 127 -14.56 -5.46 3.95
N ILE A 128 -14.72 -4.23 4.43
CA ILE A 128 -13.61 -3.29 4.64
C ILE A 128 -12.85 -3.72 5.91
N ASN A 129 -11.52 -3.82 5.82
CA ASN A 129 -10.63 -4.30 6.91
C ASN A 129 -10.97 -5.71 7.40
N ASN A 130 -11.51 -6.56 6.53
CA ASN A 130 -11.86 -7.95 6.83
C ASN A 130 -11.06 -8.90 5.92
N PRO A 131 -10.57 -10.04 6.43
CA PRO A 131 -10.01 -11.14 5.63
C PRO A 131 -10.78 -11.46 4.34
N ALA A 132 -12.11 -11.38 4.35
CA ALA A 132 -12.95 -11.62 3.18
C ALA A 132 -12.71 -10.61 2.05
N GLY A 133 -12.53 -9.32 2.38
CA GLY A 133 -12.24 -8.28 1.40
C GLY A 133 -10.86 -8.44 0.77
N ILE A 134 -9.85 -8.78 1.59
CA ILE A 134 -8.50 -9.13 1.12
C ILE A 134 -8.58 -10.31 0.15
N GLY A 135 -9.32 -11.35 0.52
CA GLY A 135 -9.51 -12.53 -0.33
C GLY A 135 -10.17 -12.20 -1.67
N LEU A 136 -11.19 -11.35 -1.69
CA LEU A 136 -11.84 -10.93 -2.93
C LEU A 136 -10.91 -10.10 -3.82
N ALA A 137 -10.10 -9.21 -3.24
CA ALA A 137 -9.09 -8.46 -3.96
C ALA A 137 -8.03 -9.38 -4.59
N MET A 138 -7.53 -10.33 -3.81
CA MET A 138 -6.61 -11.36 -4.29
C MET A 138 -7.23 -12.19 -5.42
N ALA A 139 -8.51 -12.55 -5.30
CA ALA A 139 -9.25 -13.29 -6.32
C ALA A 139 -9.32 -12.52 -7.64
N PHE A 140 -9.64 -11.22 -7.60
CA PHE A 140 -9.75 -10.37 -8.80
C PHE A 140 -8.47 -10.38 -9.65
N VAL A 141 -7.32 -10.12 -9.01
CA VAL A 141 -6.00 -10.14 -9.68
C VAL A 141 -5.64 -11.58 -10.13
N SER A 142 -6.19 -12.57 -9.43
CA SER A 142 -5.93 -13.99 -9.63
C SER A 142 -6.72 -14.68 -10.74
N ILE A 143 -7.88 -14.14 -11.13
CA ILE A 143 -8.79 -14.73 -12.13
C ILE A 143 -8.09 -15.17 -13.43
N PRO A 144 -7.29 -14.31 -14.09
CA PRO A 144 -6.64 -14.68 -15.35
C PRO A 144 -5.80 -15.96 -15.23
N PHE A 145 -5.04 -16.08 -14.14
CA PHE A 145 -4.24 -17.28 -13.88
C PHE A 145 -5.09 -18.50 -13.52
N LEU A 146 -6.20 -18.32 -12.78
CA LEU A 146 -7.13 -19.41 -12.43
C LEU A 146 -7.86 -19.97 -13.66
N ILE A 147 -7.98 -19.19 -14.74
CA ILE A 147 -8.67 -19.62 -15.96
C ILE A 147 -7.68 -20.08 -17.03
N ASN A 148 -6.59 -19.34 -17.26
CA ASN A 148 -5.65 -19.63 -18.34
C ASN A 148 -4.88 -20.92 -18.10
N ALA A 149 -4.40 -21.18 -16.87
CA ALA A 149 -3.64 -22.41 -16.61
C ALA A 149 -4.48 -23.70 -16.78
N PRO A 150 -5.73 -23.81 -16.28
CA PRO A 150 -6.58 -24.95 -16.61
C PRO A 150 -6.97 -24.99 -18.07
N ARG A 151 -7.24 -23.84 -18.71
CA ARG A 151 -7.59 -23.76 -20.13
C ARG A 151 -6.48 -24.36 -21.00
N ASP A 152 -5.24 -23.98 -20.77
CA ASP A 152 -4.06 -24.51 -21.47
C ASP A 152 -3.89 -26.01 -21.19
N GLY A 153 -4.11 -26.42 -19.93
CA GLY A 153 -4.14 -27.83 -19.53
C GLY A 153 -5.18 -28.64 -20.30
N PHE A 154 -6.41 -28.15 -20.40
CA PHE A 154 -7.45 -28.79 -21.18
C PHE A 154 -7.13 -28.77 -22.68
N SER A 155 -6.59 -27.67 -23.22
CA SER A 155 -6.17 -27.59 -24.63
C SER A 155 -5.06 -28.59 -24.98
N ALA A 156 -4.22 -28.98 -24.03
CA ALA A 156 -3.21 -30.03 -24.23
C ALA A 156 -3.80 -31.45 -24.28
N VAL A 157 -4.99 -31.68 -23.72
CA VAL A 157 -5.67 -33.00 -23.78
C VAL A 157 -6.21 -33.25 -25.20
N PRO A 158 -5.83 -34.36 -25.86
CA PRO A 158 -6.28 -34.65 -27.22
C PRO A 158 -7.81 -34.79 -27.32
N GLU A 159 -8.45 -33.97 -28.14
CA GLU A 159 -9.92 -34.00 -28.33
C GLU A 159 -10.46 -35.37 -28.79
N ARG A 160 -9.62 -36.17 -29.43
CA ARG A 160 -9.96 -37.51 -29.94
C ARG A 160 -10.43 -38.44 -28.81
N LEU A 161 -9.84 -38.32 -27.62
CA LEU A 161 -10.21 -39.12 -26.44
C LEU A 161 -11.62 -38.78 -25.95
N GLU A 162 -11.96 -37.48 -25.92
CA GLU A 162 -13.28 -37.01 -25.52
C GLU A 162 -14.34 -37.41 -26.54
N LYS A 163 -14.06 -37.26 -27.84
CA LYS A 163 -14.98 -37.66 -28.92
C LYS A 163 -15.23 -39.17 -28.92
N ALA A 164 -14.19 -39.99 -28.70
CA ALA A 164 -14.35 -41.45 -28.60
C ALA A 164 -15.27 -41.85 -27.44
N ALA A 165 -15.13 -41.21 -26.27
CA ALA A 165 -15.99 -41.49 -25.12
C ALA A 165 -17.46 -41.07 -25.35
N LEU A 166 -17.69 -39.95 -26.05
CA LEU A 166 -19.04 -39.54 -26.45
C LEU A 166 -19.68 -40.57 -27.41
N THR A 167 -18.93 -41.14 -28.35
CA THR A 167 -19.43 -42.19 -29.25
C THR A 167 -19.78 -43.49 -28.51
N LEU A 168 -19.09 -43.79 -27.41
CA LEU A 168 -19.41 -44.91 -26.51
C LEU A 168 -20.61 -44.65 -25.58
N GLY A 169 -21.32 -43.54 -25.76
CA GLY A 169 -22.52 -43.18 -24.98
C GLY A 169 -22.23 -42.47 -23.65
N ALA A 170 -21.00 -42.04 -23.39
CA ALA A 170 -20.71 -41.24 -22.20
C ALA A 170 -21.35 -39.84 -22.30
N SER A 171 -21.92 -39.35 -21.20
CA SER A 171 -22.40 -37.97 -21.12
C SER A 171 -21.23 -36.98 -21.05
N ARG A 172 -21.45 -35.71 -21.46
CA ARG A 172 -20.42 -34.65 -21.39
C ARG A 172 -19.87 -34.43 -19.99
N THR A 173 -20.71 -34.56 -18.96
CA THR A 173 -20.30 -34.45 -17.55
C THR A 173 -19.40 -35.62 -17.15
N ARG A 174 -19.74 -36.85 -17.57
CA ARG A 174 -18.88 -38.02 -17.34
C ARG A 174 -17.54 -37.83 -18.03
N VAL A 175 -17.52 -37.45 -19.31
CA VAL A 175 -16.27 -37.19 -20.07
C VAL A 175 -15.40 -36.15 -19.36
N PHE A 176 -15.99 -35.06 -18.87
CA PHE A 176 -15.27 -34.04 -18.13
C PHE A 176 -14.57 -34.61 -16.89
N PHE A 177 -15.29 -35.32 -16.02
CA PHE A 177 -14.73 -35.85 -14.76
C PHE A 177 -13.82 -37.06 -14.94
N THR A 178 -14.02 -37.89 -15.97
CA THR A 178 -13.25 -39.14 -16.16
C THR A 178 -12.09 -39.01 -17.14
N ILE A 179 -12.11 -38.03 -18.06
CA ILE A 179 -11.08 -37.87 -19.10
C ILE A 179 -10.45 -36.47 -19.00
N SER A 180 -11.23 -35.40 -19.20
CA SER A 180 -10.66 -34.06 -19.32
C SER A 180 -9.94 -33.62 -18.05
N LEU A 181 -10.61 -33.76 -16.89
CA LEU A 181 -10.11 -33.30 -15.60
C LEU A 181 -8.89 -34.11 -15.11
N PRO A 182 -8.87 -35.46 -15.14
CA PRO A 182 -7.70 -36.23 -14.70
C PRO A 182 -6.48 -36.03 -15.60
N LEU A 183 -6.66 -35.90 -16.92
CA LEU A 183 -5.54 -35.66 -17.82
C LEU A 183 -4.98 -34.23 -17.71
N ALA A 184 -5.84 -33.23 -17.42
CA ALA A 184 -5.42 -31.84 -17.21
C ALA A 184 -4.97 -31.54 -15.76
N TRP A 185 -5.09 -32.50 -14.84
CA TRP A 185 -4.83 -32.30 -13.40
C TRP A 185 -3.48 -31.67 -13.11
N ARG A 186 -2.41 -32.11 -13.81
CA ARG A 186 -1.05 -31.57 -13.60
C ARG A 186 -0.99 -30.07 -13.88
N SER A 187 -1.66 -29.60 -14.93
CA SER A 187 -1.71 -28.18 -15.28
C SER A 187 -2.57 -27.37 -14.29
N ILE A 188 -3.63 -27.97 -13.76
CA ILE A 188 -4.46 -27.33 -12.71
C ILE A 188 -3.65 -27.19 -11.41
N MET A 189 -2.83 -28.19 -11.07
CA MET A 189 -1.96 -28.15 -9.88
C MET A 189 -0.89 -27.06 -9.94
N THR A 190 -0.45 -26.66 -11.13
CA THR A 190 0.50 -25.55 -11.30
C THR A 190 0.01 -24.26 -10.64
N ILE A 191 -1.31 -24.03 -10.57
CA ILE A 191 -1.91 -22.84 -9.96
C ILE A 191 -1.68 -22.80 -8.46
N PHE A 192 -1.85 -23.95 -7.79
CA PHE A 192 -1.65 -24.06 -6.34
C PHE A 192 -0.19 -23.85 -5.94
N VAL A 193 0.74 -24.15 -6.85
CA VAL A 193 2.18 -23.94 -6.64
C VAL A 193 2.63 -22.52 -7.01
N MET A 194 2.13 -21.96 -8.11
CA MET A 194 2.51 -20.60 -8.55
C MET A 194 1.98 -19.49 -7.64
N LYS A 195 0.92 -19.72 -6.87
CA LYS A 195 0.18 -18.64 -6.17
C LYS A 195 0.56 -18.38 -4.72
N GLY A 196 1.62 -18.99 -4.21
CA GLY A 196 2.29 -18.53 -2.99
C GLY A 196 3.05 -17.20 -3.18
N LEU A 197 2.55 -16.29 -4.01
CA LEU A 197 3.21 -15.03 -4.33
C LEU A 197 2.93 -14.03 -3.21
N MET A 198 3.87 -13.94 -2.27
CA MET A 198 4.10 -12.71 -1.53
C MET A 198 4.41 -11.62 -2.57
N ILE A 199 3.50 -10.66 -2.71
CA ILE A 199 3.67 -9.54 -3.61
C ILE A 199 4.49 -8.49 -2.88
N VAL A 200 5.75 -8.34 -3.26
CA VAL A 200 6.58 -7.21 -2.85
C VAL A 200 6.27 -6.07 -3.81
N HIS A 201 5.37 -5.18 -3.40
CA HIS A 201 5.09 -3.95 -4.14
C HIS A 201 6.17 -2.92 -3.81
N VAL A 202 6.96 -2.54 -4.81
CA VAL A 202 7.93 -1.45 -4.69
C VAL A 202 7.31 -0.22 -5.31
N THR A 203 7.05 0.79 -4.48
CA THR A 203 6.53 2.08 -4.91
C THR A 203 7.50 3.17 -4.53
N HIS A 204 7.55 4.23 -5.34
CA HIS A 204 8.23 5.48 -5.00
C HIS A 204 7.29 6.47 -4.30
N ASP A 205 6.01 6.10 -4.16
CA ASP A 205 4.98 6.91 -3.53
C ASP A 205 4.54 6.26 -2.20
N TYR A 206 4.87 6.92 -1.09
CA TYR A 206 4.50 6.45 0.24
C TYR A 206 2.98 6.41 0.46
N ARG A 207 2.17 7.19 -0.28
CA ARG A 207 0.70 7.18 -0.17
C ARG A 207 0.11 5.87 -0.70
N GLU A 208 0.74 5.27 -1.71
CA GLU A 208 0.36 3.91 -2.14
C GLU A 208 0.60 2.90 -1.01
N ALA A 209 1.74 3.00 -0.33
CA ALA A 209 2.00 2.16 0.84
C ALA A 209 0.99 2.42 1.97
N VAL A 210 0.68 3.69 2.28
CA VAL A 210 -0.31 4.09 3.29
C VAL A 210 -1.72 3.59 2.97
N SER A 211 -2.13 3.65 1.71
CA SER A 211 -3.50 3.30 1.29
C SER A 211 -3.73 1.79 1.18
N LEU A 212 -2.69 1.02 0.89
CA LEU A 212 -2.78 -0.43 0.70
C LEU A 212 -2.39 -1.23 1.95
N ALA A 213 -1.51 -0.70 2.80
CA ALA A 213 -0.94 -1.46 3.90
C ALA A 213 -1.86 -1.47 5.13
N SER A 214 -2.04 -2.67 5.69
CA SER A 214 -2.68 -2.85 7.00
C SER A 214 -1.75 -2.43 8.15
N LYS A 215 -0.43 -2.54 7.94
CA LYS A 215 0.64 -2.23 8.88
C LYS A 215 1.84 -1.70 8.11
N ILE A 216 2.52 -0.68 8.64
CA ILE A 216 3.68 -0.04 8.04
C ILE A 216 4.83 -0.07 9.03
N GLY A 217 6.01 -0.43 8.53
CA GLY A 217 7.29 -0.29 9.23
C GLY A 217 8.16 0.76 8.52
N VAL A 218 8.72 1.69 9.29
CA VAL A 218 9.69 2.68 8.78
C VAL A 218 11.09 2.25 9.20
N ILE A 219 11.97 2.05 8.22
CA ILE A 219 13.34 1.55 8.43
C ILE A 219 14.34 2.66 8.09
N HIS A 220 15.34 2.87 8.96
CA HIS A 220 16.43 3.81 8.74
C HIS A 220 17.75 3.18 9.20
N ASN A 221 18.80 3.28 8.38
CA ASN A 221 20.11 2.67 8.64
C ASN A 221 20.06 1.19 9.03
N GLY A 222 19.14 0.43 8.41
CA GLY A 222 18.96 -1.01 8.67
C GLY A 222 18.11 -1.35 9.90
N HIS A 223 17.71 -0.36 10.71
CA HIS A 223 16.89 -0.60 11.90
C HIS A 223 15.44 -0.18 11.70
N LEU A 224 14.50 -0.98 12.22
CA LEU A 224 13.09 -0.65 12.29
C LEU A 224 12.86 0.43 13.36
N ILE A 225 12.46 1.62 12.93
CA ILE A 225 12.31 2.79 13.80
C ILE A 225 10.91 2.85 14.43
N GLN A 226 9.88 2.56 13.63
CA GLN A 226 8.49 2.58 14.06
C GLN A 226 7.68 1.60 13.21
N GLU A 227 6.75 0.88 13.83
CA GLU A 227 5.82 -0.03 13.17
C GLU A 227 4.41 0.14 13.75
N GLY A 228 3.38 0.05 12.90
CA GLY A 228 1.98 0.11 13.32
C GLY A 228 1.03 0.36 12.16
N PRO A 229 -0.27 0.56 12.42
CA PRO A 229 -1.22 1.01 11.41
C PRO A 229 -0.78 2.35 10.79
N PRO A 230 -1.02 2.59 9.48
CA PRO A 230 -0.59 3.83 8.82
C PRO A 230 -1.03 5.11 9.53
N ALA A 231 -2.26 5.13 10.05
CA ALA A 231 -2.81 6.27 10.78
C ALA A 231 -2.06 6.58 12.08
N GLU A 232 -1.49 5.57 12.74
CA GLU A 232 -0.73 5.73 13.97
C GLU A 232 0.71 6.16 13.67
N VAL A 233 1.39 5.46 12.76
CA VAL A 233 2.79 5.72 12.39
C VAL A 233 2.98 7.13 11.85
N PHE A 234 2.10 7.57 10.95
CA PHE A 234 2.17 8.90 10.34
C PHE A 234 1.37 9.96 11.09
N GLY A 235 0.46 9.55 11.98
CA GLY A 235 -0.26 10.48 12.87
C GLY A 235 0.56 10.88 14.09
N LYS A 236 1.38 9.98 14.63
CA LYS A 236 2.23 10.20 15.81
C LYS A 236 3.64 9.66 15.55
N PRO A 237 4.45 10.38 14.76
CA PRO A 237 5.81 9.96 14.47
C PRO A 237 6.68 9.98 15.73
N VAL A 238 7.52 8.95 15.93
CA VAL A 238 8.39 8.85 17.12
C VAL A 238 9.61 9.78 17.07
N ASN A 239 10.08 10.11 15.87
CA ASN A 239 11.26 10.95 15.67
C ASN A 239 11.17 11.80 14.39
N ARG A 240 12.19 12.64 14.19
CA ARG A 240 12.27 13.57 13.06
C ARG A 240 12.32 12.85 11.71
N PHE A 241 12.99 11.70 11.64
CA PHE A 241 13.09 10.92 10.42
C PHE A 241 11.72 10.43 9.95
N VAL A 242 10.95 9.78 10.83
CA VAL A 242 9.59 9.31 10.51
C VAL A 242 8.67 10.48 10.16
N ALA A 243 8.77 11.60 10.90
CA ALA A 243 8.00 12.80 10.61
C ALA A 243 8.31 13.41 9.23
N ARG A 244 9.58 13.47 8.83
CA ARG A 244 9.98 13.91 7.47
C ARG A 244 9.48 12.95 6.41
N TYR A 245 9.56 11.65 6.67
CA TYR A 245 9.06 10.63 5.75
C TYR A 245 7.54 10.70 5.58
N ALA A 246 6.81 11.11 6.62
CA ALA A 246 5.38 11.41 6.60
C ALA A 246 5.03 12.69 5.79
N GLY A 247 6.02 13.38 5.23
CA GLY A 247 5.83 14.65 4.51
C GLY A 247 5.73 15.87 5.42
N ILE A 248 5.99 15.75 6.73
CA ILE A 248 5.90 16.91 7.62
C ILE A 248 7.15 17.78 7.45
N LYS A 249 6.94 19.06 7.15
CA LYS A 249 8.01 20.05 6.89
C LYS A 249 8.23 21.03 8.05
N ASN A 250 7.21 21.29 8.86
CA ASN A 250 7.31 22.24 9.97
C ASN A 250 7.97 21.59 11.18
N PHE A 251 9.27 21.87 11.35
CA PHE A 251 10.04 21.52 12.54
C PHE A 251 10.51 22.80 13.22
N PHE A 252 10.10 23.00 14.45
CA PHE A 252 10.56 24.14 15.24
C PHE A 252 11.48 23.66 16.35
N ARG A 253 12.46 24.47 16.75
CA ARG A 253 13.24 24.24 17.96
C ARG A 253 12.59 25.03 19.06
N ILE A 254 12.18 24.36 20.14
CA ILE A 254 11.49 25.03 21.24
C ILE A 254 12.12 24.71 22.59
N ARG A 255 12.03 25.70 23.48
CA ARG A 255 12.15 25.52 24.92
C ARG A 255 10.77 25.52 25.54
N TYR A 256 10.48 24.49 26.31
CA TYR A 256 9.21 24.38 27.00
C TYR A 256 9.27 25.17 28.31
N SER A 257 8.23 25.96 28.56
CA SER A 257 8.02 26.64 29.83
C SER A 257 6.58 26.46 30.28
N GLN A 258 6.36 26.44 31.59
CA GLN A 258 5.02 26.35 32.16
C GLN A 258 4.67 27.70 32.76
N GLU A 259 3.53 28.27 32.35
CA GLU A 259 3.04 29.54 32.87
C GLU A 259 1.53 29.44 33.11
N ASN A 260 1.09 29.72 34.34
CA ASN A 260 -0.33 29.68 34.76
C ASN A 260 -1.07 28.36 34.42
N GLY A 261 -0.40 27.21 34.54
CA GLY A 261 -1.00 25.89 34.32
C GLY A 261 -1.18 25.50 32.84
N SER A 262 -0.75 26.34 31.90
CA SER A 262 -0.68 26.02 30.47
C SER A 262 0.77 25.87 30.02
N TRP A 263 1.03 24.89 29.15
CA TRP A 263 2.35 24.68 28.57
C TRP A 263 2.56 25.63 27.40
N LYS A 264 3.71 26.30 27.40
CA LYS A 264 4.17 27.20 26.36
C LYS A 264 5.44 26.65 25.75
N ALA A 265 5.55 26.77 24.44
CA ALA A 265 6.69 26.36 23.65
C ALA A 265 7.28 27.59 22.99
N GLN A 266 8.44 28.05 23.47
CA GLN A 266 9.12 29.23 22.95
C GLN A 266 10.14 28.82 21.89
N CYS A 267 9.97 29.31 20.67
CA CYS A 267 10.92 29.18 19.58
C CYS A 267 12.14 30.09 19.77
N ASP A 268 13.22 29.80 19.05
CA ASP A 268 14.45 30.62 19.05
C ASP A 268 14.18 32.09 18.66
N ASN A 269 13.21 32.34 17.77
CA ASN A 269 12.80 33.68 17.34
C ASN A 269 11.68 34.33 18.17
N ASN A 270 11.54 33.97 19.45
CA ASN A 270 10.59 34.58 20.40
C ASN A 270 9.09 34.34 20.13
N ILE A 271 8.74 33.47 19.18
CA ILE A 271 7.36 33.00 19.01
C ILE A 271 7.02 32.00 20.12
N VAL A 272 5.83 32.12 20.69
CA VAL A 272 5.36 31.23 21.76
C VAL A 272 4.11 30.49 21.31
N PHE A 273 4.22 29.17 21.15
CA PHE A 273 3.10 28.28 20.89
C PHE A 273 2.44 27.87 22.21
N ARG A 274 1.11 27.93 22.25
CA ARG A 274 0.29 27.23 23.24
C ARG A 274 0.13 25.79 22.80
N ILE A 275 0.41 24.87 23.71
CA ILE A 275 0.39 23.43 23.44
C ILE A 275 -0.42 22.72 24.52
N SER A 276 -1.10 21.64 24.12
CA SER A 276 -1.86 20.78 25.02
C SER A 276 -1.10 19.48 25.28
N GLY A 277 -0.96 19.06 26.54
CA GLY A 277 -0.28 17.82 26.90
C GLY A 277 0.24 17.79 28.34
N GLN A 278 0.73 16.61 28.75
CA GLN A 278 1.33 16.36 30.06
C GLN A 278 2.77 15.84 29.85
N ASN A 279 3.74 16.41 30.57
CA ASN A 279 5.19 16.12 30.50
C ASN A 279 5.87 16.38 29.15
N PHE A 280 6.47 17.56 29.01
CA PHE A 280 7.40 17.86 27.92
C PHE A 280 8.85 17.89 28.44
N PRO A 281 9.85 17.43 27.67
CA PRO A 281 11.26 17.61 28.01
C PRO A 281 11.63 19.10 28.05
N GLU A 282 12.74 19.50 28.70
CA GLU A 282 13.15 20.93 28.75
C GLU A 282 13.34 21.54 27.34
N ASN A 283 13.89 20.74 26.42
CA ASN A 283 14.05 21.08 25.01
C ASN A 283 13.38 20.02 24.16
N GLY A 284 12.77 20.42 23.04
CA GLY A 284 12.24 19.45 22.08
C GLY A 284 12.02 20.02 20.70
N LEU A 285 11.62 19.13 19.80
CA LEU A 285 11.38 19.42 18.40
C LEU A 285 9.89 19.14 18.10
N PRO A 286 8.99 20.11 18.31
CA PRO A 286 7.60 19.95 17.97
C PRO A 286 7.46 19.87 16.46
N VAL A 287 6.47 19.09 16.06
CA VAL A 287 6.11 18.87 14.68
C VAL A 287 4.68 19.35 14.49
N LEU A 288 4.47 20.13 13.43
CA LEU A 288 3.16 20.66 13.07
C LEU A 288 2.87 20.24 11.63
N ARG A 289 1.78 19.50 11.42
CA ARG A 289 1.44 19.08 10.07
C ARG A 289 0.96 20.27 9.25
N SER A 290 1.36 20.30 7.98
CA SER A 290 1.02 21.40 7.06
C SER A 290 -0.48 21.50 6.77
N ASP A 291 -1.23 20.40 6.90
CA ASP A 291 -2.69 20.33 6.74
C ASP A 291 -3.48 20.74 8.00
N SER A 292 -2.84 20.81 9.17
CA SER A 292 -3.43 21.32 10.41
C SER A 292 -3.37 22.86 10.51
N ILE A 293 -2.60 23.51 9.64
CA ILE A 293 -2.43 24.96 9.64
C ILE A 293 -3.46 25.57 8.69
N ARG A 294 -4.18 26.58 9.17
CA ARG A 294 -5.12 27.36 8.38
C ARG A 294 -4.53 28.74 8.12
N LEU A 295 -4.78 29.25 6.91
CA LEU A 295 -4.50 30.64 6.58
C LEU A 295 -5.81 31.43 6.51
N GLU A 296 -5.81 32.63 7.05
CA GLU A 296 -6.89 33.60 6.89
C GLU A 296 -6.33 34.95 6.41
N ASN A 297 -7.07 35.64 5.54
CA ASN A 297 -6.70 36.97 5.03
C ASN A 297 -7.27 38.12 5.87
N ARG A 298 -7.99 37.81 6.96
CA ARG A 298 -8.57 38.76 7.91
C ARG A 298 -8.15 38.38 9.32
N GLU A 299 -8.16 39.36 10.20
CA GLU A 299 -7.86 39.13 11.61
C GLU A 299 -8.93 38.21 12.23
N PRO A 300 -8.52 37.08 12.82
CA PRO A 300 -9.46 36.09 13.34
C PRO A 300 -10.18 36.62 14.58
N VAL A 301 -11.48 36.34 14.66
CA VAL A 301 -12.38 36.87 15.70
C VAL A 301 -12.21 36.15 17.05
N SER A 302 -11.51 35.00 17.09
CA SER A 302 -11.33 34.19 18.31
C SER A 302 -9.86 33.94 18.64
N VAL A 303 -9.47 34.18 19.91
CA VAL A 303 -8.08 34.18 20.43
C VAL A 303 -7.71 32.86 21.13
N HIS A 304 -8.47 31.79 20.89
CA HIS A 304 -8.31 30.53 21.65
C HIS A 304 -7.15 29.67 21.14
N ASP A 305 -6.74 29.85 19.89
CA ASP A 305 -5.73 29.05 19.20
C ASP A 305 -4.43 29.82 18.96
N ASN A 306 -3.39 29.13 18.47
CA ASN A 306 -2.14 29.77 18.06
C ASN A 306 -2.39 30.59 16.81
N CYS A 307 -2.14 31.90 16.89
CA CYS A 307 -2.43 32.84 15.83
C CYS A 307 -1.27 33.81 15.65
N PHE A 308 -0.68 33.83 14.45
CA PHE A 308 0.48 34.66 14.14
C PHE A 308 0.26 35.40 12.82
N LYS A 309 0.55 36.69 12.81
CA LYS A 309 0.58 37.46 11.57
C LYS A 309 1.88 37.15 10.83
N GLY A 310 1.79 36.82 9.55
CA GLY A 310 2.93 36.55 8.70
C GLY A 310 2.74 37.06 7.28
N VAL A 311 3.79 36.91 6.48
CA VAL A 311 3.83 37.31 5.08
C VAL A 311 4.07 36.08 4.21
N VAL A 312 3.27 35.92 3.16
CA VAL A 312 3.48 34.87 2.17
C VAL A 312 4.78 35.14 1.41
N LYS A 313 5.71 34.18 1.44
CA LYS A 313 6.97 34.27 0.69
C LYS A 313 6.91 33.57 -0.65
N GLU A 314 6.40 32.36 -0.66
CA GLU A 314 6.39 31.51 -1.85
C GLU A 314 5.08 30.75 -1.92
N ILE A 315 4.61 30.51 -3.14
CA ILE A 315 3.43 29.69 -3.40
C ILE A 315 3.81 28.66 -4.46
N ASN A 316 3.88 27.41 -4.05
CA ASN A 316 4.31 26.30 -4.90
C ASN A 316 3.13 25.35 -5.16
N PRO A 317 2.99 24.81 -6.39
CA PRO A 317 2.06 23.72 -6.63
C PRO A 317 2.40 22.52 -5.73
N SER A 318 1.40 21.98 -5.04
CA SER A 318 1.55 20.75 -4.25
C SER A 318 0.52 19.71 -4.66
N GLU A 319 0.76 18.45 -4.30
CA GLU A 319 -0.12 17.34 -4.68
C GLU A 319 -1.57 17.51 -4.18
N ASN A 320 -1.79 18.28 -3.11
CA ASN A 320 -3.11 18.51 -2.50
C ASN A 320 -3.70 19.89 -2.84
N GLY A 321 -3.04 20.69 -3.68
CA GLY A 321 -3.45 22.03 -4.04
C GLY A 321 -2.25 22.96 -4.15
N MET A 322 -2.11 23.88 -3.18
CA MET A 322 -1.05 24.87 -3.17
C MET A 322 -0.33 24.83 -1.81
N GLU A 323 0.98 24.57 -1.84
CA GLU A 323 1.84 24.76 -0.69
C GLU A 323 2.19 26.24 -0.60
N THR A 324 1.82 26.87 0.51
CA THR A 324 2.09 28.28 0.78
C THR A 324 3.13 28.37 1.90
N VAL A 325 4.24 29.04 1.62
CA VAL A 325 5.30 29.30 2.59
C VAL A 325 5.04 30.68 3.21
N VAL A 326 4.86 30.71 4.53
CA VAL A 326 4.56 31.94 5.28
C VAL A 326 5.66 32.20 6.30
N ASP A 327 6.20 33.42 6.31
CA ASP A 327 7.10 33.89 7.35
C ASP A 327 6.32 34.68 8.39
N ALA A 328 6.14 34.10 9.58
CA ALA A 328 5.48 34.72 10.73
C ALA A 328 6.46 34.92 11.90
N GLY A 329 7.76 35.05 11.60
CA GLY A 329 8.88 35.03 12.55
C GLY A 329 9.56 33.64 12.66
N GLU A 330 8.87 32.61 12.17
CA GLU A 330 9.41 31.32 11.78
C GLU A 330 8.80 30.96 10.42
N ILE A 331 9.43 30.04 9.68
CA ILE A 331 8.93 29.60 8.38
C ILE A 331 7.88 28.50 8.59
N PHE A 332 6.66 28.76 8.12
CA PHE A 332 5.55 27.82 8.11
C PHE A 332 5.27 27.37 6.67
N TYR A 333 5.26 26.05 6.46
CA TYR A 333 4.78 25.38 5.26
C TYR A 333 3.34 24.95 5.47
N VAL A 334 2.42 25.50 4.68
CA VAL A 334 0.98 25.25 4.79
C VAL A 334 0.46 24.65 3.50
N ASP A 335 -0.21 23.50 3.59
CA ASP A 335 -0.85 22.87 2.44
C ASP A 335 -2.32 23.29 2.37
N LEU A 336 -2.68 24.05 1.34
CA LEU A 336 -4.05 24.50 1.12
C LEU A 336 -4.70 23.71 -0.02
N PRO A 337 -5.91 23.13 0.21
CA PRO A 337 -6.74 22.62 -0.87
C PRO A 337 -6.98 23.69 -1.93
N ALA A 338 -7.05 23.29 -3.21
CA ALA A 338 -7.22 24.24 -4.32
C ALA A 338 -8.46 25.15 -4.17
N GLY A 339 -9.53 24.64 -3.55
CA GLY A 339 -10.74 25.42 -3.24
C GLY A 339 -10.50 26.52 -2.20
N ASP A 340 -9.78 26.19 -1.12
CA ASP A 340 -9.49 27.11 -0.02
C ASP A 340 -8.47 28.16 -0.44
N PHE A 341 -7.45 27.78 -1.20
CA PHE A 341 -6.49 28.73 -1.77
C PHE A 341 -7.19 29.78 -2.66
N LYS A 342 -8.15 29.35 -3.50
CA LYS A 342 -8.87 30.26 -4.39
C LYS A 342 -9.79 31.23 -3.64
N SER A 343 -10.34 30.84 -2.49
CA SER A 343 -11.19 31.70 -1.67
C SER A 343 -10.40 32.73 -0.87
N LEU A 344 -9.14 32.41 -0.54
CA LEU A 344 -8.24 33.30 0.20
C LEU A 344 -7.77 34.52 -0.60
N LEU A 345 -7.72 34.42 -1.94
CA LEU A 345 -7.29 35.50 -2.85
C LEU A 345 -5.90 36.08 -2.47
N ILE A 346 -4.98 35.21 -2.04
CA ILE A 346 -3.63 35.58 -1.60
C ILE A 346 -2.61 35.47 -2.75
N SER A 347 -1.60 36.33 -2.73
CA SER A 347 -0.42 36.30 -3.61
C SER A 347 0.87 36.30 -2.78
N GLU A 348 2.01 36.08 -3.43
CA GLU A 348 3.31 36.38 -2.81
C GLU A 348 3.32 37.80 -2.25
N LEU A 349 3.96 37.97 -1.09
CA LEU A 349 4.02 39.19 -0.29
C LEU A 349 2.69 39.63 0.37
N SER A 350 1.64 38.81 0.31
CA SER A 350 0.39 39.11 1.04
C SER A 350 0.53 38.91 2.55
N ASP A 351 -0.08 39.79 3.33
CA ASP A 351 -0.27 39.62 4.77
C ASP A 351 -1.34 38.55 5.03
N VAL A 352 -1.00 37.56 5.85
CA VAL A 352 -1.90 36.46 6.23
C VAL A 352 -1.78 36.14 7.72
N TRP A 353 -2.81 35.52 8.26
CA TRP A 353 -2.83 34.99 9.62
C TRP A 353 -2.67 33.47 9.59
N VAL A 354 -1.65 32.97 10.26
CA VAL A 354 -1.36 31.55 10.45
C VAL A 354 -2.05 31.08 11.72
N ILE A 355 -2.97 30.12 11.60
CA ILE A 355 -3.83 29.66 12.69
C ILE A 355 -3.73 28.14 12.83
N PHE A 356 -3.50 27.64 14.04
CA PHE A 356 -3.53 26.20 14.35
C PHE A 356 -3.87 25.92 15.81
N GLY A 357 -4.48 24.75 16.07
CA GLY A 357 -4.93 24.36 17.40
C GLY A 357 -3.77 23.96 18.31
N LYS A 358 -4.01 24.05 19.63
CA LYS A 358 -3.06 23.59 20.66
C LYS A 358 -2.83 22.07 20.67
N GLU A 359 -3.78 21.29 20.12
CA GLU A 359 -3.73 19.82 20.03
C GLU A 359 -3.00 19.35 18.75
N ASP A 360 -2.82 20.24 17.77
CA ASP A 360 -2.18 19.93 16.48
C ASP A 360 -0.64 19.90 16.57
N VAL A 361 -0.09 20.40 17.68
CA VAL A 361 1.34 20.44 17.94
C VAL A 361 1.78 19.15 18.61
N ILE A 362 2.55 18.34 17.90
CA ILE A 362 3.01 17.04 18.38
C ILE A 362 4.44 17.17 18.87
N ALA A 363 4.69 16.87 20.16
CA ALA A 363 6.04 16.81 20.70
C ALA A 363 6.69 15.45 20.39
N LEU A 364 7.85 15.48 19.71
CA LEU A 364 8.64 14.27 19.48
C LEU A 364 9.40 13.86 20.75
N SER A 365 9.48 12.56 21.03
CA SER A 365 10.17 12.01 22.20
C SER A 365 11.66 11.72 21.97
N GLY A 366 12.30 12.36 20.99
CA GLY A 366 13.68 12.06 20.55
C GLY A 366 14.63 13.27 20.62
N SER A 367 15.92 12.99 20.82
CA SER A 367 16.97 14.03 20.88
C SER A 367 17.07 14.83 19.58
N ILE A 368 17.53 16.09 19.70
CA ILE A 368 17.67 17.08 18.61
C ILE A 368 18.58 16.60 17.45
N HIS A 369 19.31 15.49 17.62
CA HIS A 369 20.41 15.05 16.75
C HIS A 369 20.22 13.73 16.00
N SER A 370 19.08 13.03 16.12
CA SER A 370 18.86 11.73 15.46
C SER A 370 18.00 11.80 14.20
#